data_AF-B2Z4E4-F1
#
_entry.id   AF-B2Z4E4-F1
#
_cell.length_a   1.000
_cell.length_b   1.000
_cell.length_c   1.000
_cell.angle_alpha   90.00
_cell.angle_beta   90.00
_cell.angle_gamma   90.00
#
_symmetry.space_group_name_H-M   'P 1'
#
loop_
_entity.id
_entity.type
_entity.pdbx_description
1 polymer ?
#
loop_
_entity_poly.entity_id
_entity_poly.type
_entity_poly.pdbx_seq_one_letter_code
_entity_poly.pdbx_strand_id
1 'polypeptide(L)'
;MLKRSRKAIIVGFSFMLLLPLGMTNALAKTEQSYAKKPQISALHAPQLDQRYKDSFTIGAAVEPYQLLNEKDAQMLKRHFNSIVAENVMKPINIQPEEGKFNFAEADQIVRFAKKHHMDIRFHTLVWHSQVPQWFFLDKEGQPMVNETDPVKREQNKQLLLKRIETHIKTIVERYKDDIKYWDVVNEVVGDDGELRDSPWYQIAGIDYIKVAFQTARKYGGNKIKLYINDYNTEVEPKRSALYNLVKQLKEEGIPIDGIGHQSHIQIDWPSEEEIEKTIIMFADLGLDNQITELDVSMYGWPPRAYLSYDAIPEQKFLDQADRYDRLFKLYEKLSDKISNVTFWGIADNHTWLDSRADVYYDTDGNVIVDPKAPYTRVEKGNGKDAPFVFDPEYNVKPAYWAIIDHK
;
A
#
# COMPACT_ATOMS: atom_id res chain seq x y z
N MET A 1 -4.04 62.77 -38.15
CA MET A 1 -2.61 62.45 -37.96
C MET A 1 -2.42 61.64 -36.68
N LEU A 2 -1.89 60.43 -36.84
CA LEU A 2 -1.30 59.48 -35.87
C LEU A 2 -2.03 59.15 -34.54
N LYS A 3 -2.60 57.92 -34.52
CA LYS A 3 -2.91 57.12 -33.32
C LYS A 3 -1.60 56.62 -32.67
N ARG A 4 -1.43 56.83 -31.37
CA ARG A 4 -0.36 56.23 -30.55
C ARG A 4 -0.74 54.80 -30.14
N SER A 5 0.02 53.81 -30.61
CA SER A 5 0.04 52.46 -30.04
C SER A 5 1.11 52.39 -28.94
N ARG A 6 0.74 51.86 -27.76
CA ARG A 6 1.70 51.45 -26.74
C ARG A 6 1.98 49.96 -26.95
N LYS A 7 3.19 49.61 -27.38
CA LYS A 7 3.69 48.23 -27.33
C LYS A 7 4.23 47.98 -25.91
N ALA A 8 3.73 46.93 -25.26
CA ALA A 8 4.33 46.39 -24.04
C ALA A 8 5.58 45.58 -24.43
N ILE A 9 6.71 45.88 -23.80
CA ILE A 9 7.94 45.09 -23.89
C ILE A 9 7.81 43.99 -22.83
N ILE A 10 7.63 42.74 -23.26
CA ILE A 10 7.75 41.57 -22.39
C ILE A 10 9.24 41.21 -22.38
N VAL A 11 9.91 41.50 -21.26
CA VAL A 11 11.25 40.97 -20.98
C VAL A 11 11.06 39.56 -20.44
N GLY A 12 11.36 38.56 -21.26
CA GLY A 12 11.39 37.16 -20.83
C GLY A 12 12.63 36.91 -19.97
N PHE A 13 12.43 36.71 -18.67
CA PHE A 13 13.43 36.10 -17.81
C PHE A 13 13.40 34.58 -18.03
N SER A 14 14.37 34.07 -18.78
CA SER A 14 14.65 32.63 -18.83
C SER A 14 15.34 32.25 -17.51
N PHE A 15 14.60 31.59 -16.62
CA PHE A 15 15.20 30.88 -15.49
C PHE A 15 15.87 29.62 -16.06
N MET A 16 17.17 29.72 -16.36
CA MET A 16 18.00 28.52 -16.43
C MET A 16 18.03 27.91 -15.04
N LEU A 17 17.36 26.77 -14.85
CA LEU A 17 17.66 25.88 -13.74
C LEU A 17 19.12 25.46 -13.88
N LEU A 18 20.01 26.14 -13.17
CA LEU A 18 21.34 25.65 -12.86
C LEU A 18 21.16 24.53 -11.83
N LEU A 19 20.93 23.31 -12.31
CA LEU A 19 21.18 22.11 -11.52
C LEU A 19 22.65 22.17 -11.08
N PRO A 20 22.96 22.02 -9.78
CA PRO A 20 24.34 22.03 -9.34
C PRO A 20 25.05 20.83 -9.99
N LEU A 21 26.08 21.10 -10.80
CA LEU A 21 26.96 20.13 -11.48
C LEU A 21 27.53 19.02 -10.57
N GLY A 22 27.42 19.17 -9.25
CA GLY A 22 27.79 18.17 -8.26
C GLY A 22 26.76 17.05 -8.07
N MET A 23 25.45 17.33 -8.17
CA MET A 23 24.41 16.30 -7.99
C MET A 23 24.35 15.34 -9.18
N THR A 24 24.48 15.84 -10.40
CA THR A 24 24.45 15.01 -11.62
C THR A 24 25.62 14.01 -11.68
N ASN A 25 26.80 14.43 -11.22
CA ASN A 25 27.97 13.56 -11.14
C ASN A 25 27.89 12.51 -10.02
N ALA A 26 27.15 12.79 -8.94
CA ALA A 26 26.95 11.83 -7.85
C ALA A 26 25.92 10.76 -8.25
N LEU A 27 24.77 11.17 -8.79
CA LEU A 27 23.73 10.27 -9.31
C LEU A 27 24.28 9.34 -10.40
N ALA A 28 24.99 9.89 -11.39
CA ALA A 28 25.59 9.10 -12.47
C ALA A 28 26.64 8.08 -11.98
N LYS A 29 27.34 8.36 -10.86
CA LYS A 29 28.29 7.42 -10.26
C LYS A 29 27.59 6.30 -9.48
N THR A 30 26.49 6.61 -8.81
CA THR A 30 25.67 5.64 -8.07
C THR A 30 24.97 4.68 -9.04
N GLU A 31 24.35 5.18 -10.10
CA GLU A 31 23.74 4.35 -11.16
C GLU A 31 24.76 3.39 -11.79
N GLN A 32 25.94 3.89 -12.15
CA GLN A 32 27.03 3.05 -12.66
C GLN A 32 27.56 2.02 -11.65
N SER A 33 27.35 2.23 -10.35
CA SER A 33 27.73 1.26 -9.32
C SER A 33 26.75 0.09 -9.28
N TYR A 34 25.44 0.33 -9.44
CA TYR A 34 24.44 -0.73 -9.40
C TYR A 34 24.42 -1.58 -10.68
N ALA A 35 24.60 -0.95 -11.85
CA ALA A 35 24.68 -1.64 -13.14
C ALA A 35 25.83 -2.69 -13.21
N LYS A 36 26.84 -2.57 -12.35
CA LYS A 36 27.99 -3.50 -12.30
C LYS A 36 27.84 -4.64 -11.30
N LYS A 37 26.79 -4.62 -10.46
CA LYS A 37 26.56 -5.69 -9.48
C LYS A 37 26.04 -6.95 -10.20
N PRO A 38 26.43 -8.15 -9.75
CA PRO A 38 26.03 -9.37 -10.43
C PRO A 38 24.53 -9.65 -10.24
N GLN A 39 23.87 -10.11 -11.30
CA GLN A 39 22.55 -10.73 -11.20
C GLN A 39 22.74 -12.15 -10.69
N ILE A 40 22.35 -12.40 -9.44
CA ILE A 40 22.44 -13.71 -8.78
C ILE A 40 21.06 -14.13 -8.31
N SER A 41 20.82 -15.44 -8.16
CA SER A 41 19.59 -15.92 -7.55
C SER A 41 19.44 -15.34 -6.13
N ALA A 42 18.27 -14.80 -5.83
CA ALA A 42 17.93 -14.28 -4.52
C ALA A 42 18.01 -15.37 -3.43
N LEU A 43 17.76 -16.63 -3.79
CA LEU A 43 17.93 -17.80 -2.93
C LEU A 43 19.36 -17.98 -2.38
N HIS A 44 20.34 -17.31 -2.99
CA HIS A 44 21.74 -17.29 -2.56
C HIS A 44 22.25 -15.90 -2.14
N ALA A 45 21.46 -14.84 -2.33
CA ALA A 45 21.81 -13.48 -1.97
C ALA A 45 21.65 -13.22 -0.45
N PRO A 46 22.36 -12.26 0.16
CA PRO A 46 22.16 -11.89 1.57
C PRO A 46 20.68 -11.72 1.99
N GLN A 47 20.33 -12.11 3.21
CA GLN A 47 18.95 -12.04 3.70
C GLN A 47 18.52 -10.59 3.95
N LEU A 48 17.32 -10.22 3.48
CA LEU A 48 16.85 -8.82 3.53
C LEU A 48 16.35 -8.46 4.94
N ASP A 49 15.56 -9.33 5.57
CA ASP A 49 15.14 -9.22 6.97
C ASP A 49 16.35 -9.09 7.93
N GLN A 50 17.44 -9.82 7.70
CA GLN A 50 18.62 -9.75 8.56
C GLN A 50 19.36 -8.42 8.43
N ARG A 51 19.34 -7.77 7.26
CA ARG A 51 19.91 -6.43 7.05
C ARG A 51 19.20 -5.36 7.86
N TYR A 52 17.89 -5.54 8.11
CA TYR A 52 17.03 -4.56 8.75
C TYR A 52 16.51 -4.95 10.13
N LYS A 53 16.92 -6.10 10.67
CA LYS A 53 16.38 -6.67 11.93
C LYS A 53 16.40 -5.73 13.15
N ASP A 54 17.36 -4.81 13.20
CA ASP A 54 17.54 -3.85 14.30
C ASP A 54 16.80 -2.51 14.02
N SER A 55 16.23 -2.37 12.83
CA SER A 55 15.46 -1.21 12.38
C SER A 55 13.96 -1.51 12.36
N PHE A 56 13.53 -2.50 11.57
CA PHE A 56 12.13 -2.89 11.39
C PHE A 56 12.03 -4.29 10.78
N THR A 57 10.87 -4.93 10.90
CA THR A 57 10.59 -6.19 10.20
C THR A 57 10.41 -5.95 8.69
N ILE A 58 10.76 -6.95 7.88
CA ILE A 58 10.59 -6.98 6.43
C ILE A 58 9.50 -8.01 6.08
N GLY A 59 8.42 -7.54 5.45
CA GLY A 59 7.26 -8.37 5.13
C GLY A 59 6.97 -8.53 3.64
N ALA A 60 6.17 -9.54 3.31
CA ALA A 60 5.61 -9.74 1.98
C ALA A 60 4.10 -10.06 2.06
N ALA A 61 3.33 -9.51 1.12
CA ALA A 61 1.98 -9.97 0.83
C ALA A 61 2.01 -11.26 0.02
N VAL A 62 1.12 -12.20 0.37
CA VAL A 62 1.09 -13.54 -0.24
C VAL A 62 -0.31 -14.03 -0.52
N GLU A 63 -0.38 -14.96 -1.47
CA GLU A 63 -1.54 -15.83 -1.71
C GLU A 63 -1.24 -17.27 -1.24
N PRO A 64 -2.25 -18.06 -0.84
CA PRO A 64 -2.03 -19.43 -0.33
C PRO A 64 -1.27 -20.34 -1.31
N TYR A 65 -1.49 -20.20 -2.62
CA TYR A 65 -0.82 -21.04 -3.61
C TYR A 65 0.71 -20.83 -3.65
N GLN A 66 1.19 -19.64 -3.29
CA GLN A 66 2.63 -19.31 -3.22
C GLN A 66 3.30 -20.05 -2.06
N LEU A 67 2.56 -20.38 -0.99
CA LEU A 67 3.09 -21.19 0.12
C LEU A 67 3.42 -22.64 -0.30
N LEU A 68 2.81 -23.11 -1.40
CA LEU A 68 3.03 -24.43 -1.99
C LEU A 68 4.06 -24.39 -3.13
N ASN A 69 4.35 -23.21 -3.67
CA ASN A 69 5.40 -23.01 -4.66
C ASN A 69 6.77 -23.06 -3.98
N GLU A 70 7.68 -23.88 -4.51
CA GLU A 70 8.99 -24.09 -3.90
C GLU A 70 9.83 -22.80 -3.83
N LYS A 71 9.87 -22.02 -4.91
CA LYS A 71 10.68 -20.79 -4.96
C LYS A 71 10.09 -19.71 -4.04
N ASP A 72 8.79 -19.46 -4.10
CA ASP A 72 8.13 -18.49 -3.23
C ASP A 72 8.31 -18.84 -1.75
N ALA A 73 8.08 -20.09 -1.37
CA ALA A 73 8.26 -20.53 0.00
C ALA A 73 9.71 -20.43 0.48
N GLN A 74 10.70 -20.60 -0.40
CA GLN A 74 12.11 -20.37 -0.07
C GLN A 74 12.45 -18.88 0.04
N MET A 75 11.90 -18.03 -0.83
CA MET A 75 12.04 -16.57 -0.75
C MET A 75 11.51 -16.03 0.57
N LEU A 76 10.29 -16.43 0.95
CA LEU A 76 9.65 -16.05 2.22
C LEU A 76 10.54 -16.39 3.42
N LYS A 77 11.05 -17.63 3.49
CA LYS A 77 11.93 -18.08 4.57
C LYS A 77 13.28 -17.37 4.60
N ARG A 78 13.76 -16.90 3.45
CA ARG A 78 15.10 -16.34 3.30
C ARG A 78 15.15 -14.84 3.56
N HIS A 79 14.14 -14.09 3.10
CA HIS A 79 14.23 -12.62 3.05
C HIS A 79 13.20 -11.91 3.93
N PHE A 80 12.22 -12.62 4.49
CA PHE A 80 11.09 -12.01 5.17
C PHE A 80 10.90 -12.58 6.57
N ASN A 81 10.55 -11.72 7.51
CA ASN A 81 10.22 -12.07 8.90
C ASN A 81 8.85 -11.52 9.34
N SER A 82 8.05 -11.04 8.39
CA SER A 82 6.65 -10.65 8.54
C SER A 82 5.85 -11.10 7.29
N ILE A 83 4.55 -11.32 7.43
CA ILE A 83 3.68 -11.74 6.32
C ILE A 83 2.28 -11.13 6.43
N VAL A 84 1.64 -10.92 5.28
CA VAL A 84 0.24 -10.48 5.18
C VAL A 84 -0.46 -11.25 4.05
N ALA A 85 -1.75 -11.50 4.19
CA ALA A 85 -2.55 -12.09 3.12
C ALA A 85 -2.97 -11.02 2.11
N GLU A 86 -2.67 -11.21 0.82
CA GLU A 86 -3.03 -10.26 -0.23
C GLU A 86 -4.56 -10.14 -0.39
N ASN A 87 -5.29 -11.26 -0.35
CA ASN A 87 -6.75 -11.28 -0.52
C ASN A 87 -7.52 -12.11 0.50
N VAL A 88 -6.99 -13.26 0.94
CA VAL A 88 -7.80 -14.27 1.66
C VAL A 88 -8.24 -13.90 3.07
N MET A 89 -7.77 -12.77 3.62
CA MET A 89 -8.24 -12.20 4.89
C MET A 89 -9.20 -11.01 4.71
N LYS A 90 -9.52 -10.60 3.48
CA LYS A 90 -10.50 -9.53 3.20
C LYS A 90 -11.93 -9.96 3.58
N PRO A 91 -12.85 -9.01 3.85
CA PRO A 91 -14.19 -9.33 4.34
C PRO A 91 -14.97 -10.32 3.45
N ILE A 92 -14.87 -10.20 2.12
CA ILE A 92 -15.57 -11.11 1.20
C ILE A 92 -15.02 -12.54 1.19
N ASN A 93 -13.73 -12.71 1.47
CA ASN A 93 -13.11 -14.03 1.53
C ASN A 93 -13.38 -14.71 2.88
N ILE A 94 -13.44 -13.92 3.97
CA ILE A 94 -13.67 -14.44 5.31
C ILE A 94 -15.16 -14.72 5.58
N GLN A 95 -16.07 -13.82 5.19
CA GLN A 95 -17.50 -13.97 5.47
C GLN A 95 -18.39 -13.64 4.26
N PRO A 96 -18.32 -14.44 3.17
CA PRO A 96 -19.05 -14.17 1.93
C PRO A 96 -20.58 -14.12 2.10
N GLU A 97 -21.12 -14.84 3.08
CA GLU A 97 -22.53 -14.80 3.49
C GLU A 97 -22.63 -14.61 5.01
N GLU A 98 -23.69 -13.93 5.49
CA GLU A 98 -23.89 -13.68 6.92
C GLU A 98 -23.85 -15.00 7.73
N GLY A 99 -22.96 -15.05 8.72
CA GLY A 99 -22.74 -16.23 9.56
C GLY A 99 -21.93 -17.38 8.94
N LYS A 100 -21.61 -17.35 7.64
CA LYS A 100 -20.76 -18.37 6.99
C LYS A 100 -19.32 -17.87 6.90
N PHE A 101 -18.48 -18.33 7.82
CA PHE A 101 -17.07 -17.98 7.83
C PHE A 101 -16.21 -19.03 7.11
N ASN A 102 -15.29 -18.57 6.26
CA ASN A 102 -14.25 -19.39 5.64
C ASN A 102 -12.87 -18.93 6.12
N PHE A 103 -12.27 -19.73 7.00
CA PHE A 103 -10.92 -19.48 7.53
C PHE A 103 -9.84 -20.36 6.90
N ALA A 104 -10.21 -21.26 5.98
CA ALA A 104 -9.32 -22.33 5.54
C ALA A 104 -8.04 -21.81 4.88
N GLU A 105 -8.14 -20.77 4.06
CA GLU A 105 -7.01 -20.15 3.36
C GLU A 105 -6.20 -19.23 4.27
N ALA A 106 -6.86 -18.38 5.06
CA ALA A 106 -6.21 -17.55 6.07
C ALA A 106 -5.40 -18.39 7.08
N ASP A 107 -5.93 -19.53 7.52
CA ASP A 107 -5.23 -20.47 8.40
C ASP A 107 -3.96 -21.05 7.76
N GLN A 108 -3.88 -21.18 6.42
CA GLN A 108 -2.67 -21.66 5.76
C GLN A 108 -1.52 -20.67 5.94
N ILE A 109 -1.81 -19.37 5.77
CA ILE A 109 -0.84 -18.29 5.98
C ILE A 109 -0.43 -18.23 7.44
N VAL A 110 -1.39 -18.28 8.38
CA VAL A 110 -1.08 -18.28 9.82
C VAL A 110 -0.21 -19.48 10.21
N ARG A 111 -0.51 -20.68 9.72
CA ARG A 111 0.32 -21.87 9.97
C ARG A 111 1.73 -21.74 9.40
N PHE A 112 1.87 -21.21 8.19
CA PHE A 112 3.17 -20.99 7.57
C PHE A 112 4.01 -20.00 8.40
N ALA A 113 3.43 -18.85 8.75
CA ALA A 113 4.08 -17.83 9.55
C ALA A 113 4.54 -18.36 10.91
N LYS A 114 3.67 -19.09 11.64
CA LYS A 114 4.02 -19.69 12.93
C LYS A 114 5.16 -20.71 12.82
N LYS A 115 5.14 -21.54 11.77
CA LYS A 115 6.20 -22.52 11.52
C LYS A 115 7.55 -21.85 11.23
N HIS A 116 7.53 -20.66 10.66
CA HIS A 116 8.72 -19.93 10.22
C HIS A 116 9.01 -18.68 11.07
N HIS A 117 8.36 -18.54 12.23
CA HIS A 117 8.56 -17.45 13.18
C HIS A 117 8.40 -16.05 12.58
N MET A 118 7.43 -15.88 11.69
CA MET A 118 7.11 -14.60 11.05
C MET A 118 6.02 -13.88 11.82
N ASP A 119 6.17 -12.57 11.98
CA ASP A 119 5.06 -11.70 12.40
C ASP A 119 3.93 -11.74 11.35
N ILE A 120 2.69 -11.51 11.78
CA ILE A 120 1.53 -11.53 10.88
C ILE A 120 0.78 -10.20 11.00
N ARG A 121 0.39 -9.67 9.84
CA ARG A 121 -0.59 -8.58 9.73
C ARG A 121 -1.93 -9.12 9.20
N PHE A 122 -3.05 -8.72 9.81
CA PHE A 122 -4.38 -9.00 9.28
C PHE A 122 -4.82 -7.87 8.34
N HIS A 123 -4.96 -8.20 7.05
CA HIS A 123 -5.49 -7.28 6.04
C HIS A 123 -6.78 -7.88 5.45
N THR A 124 -7.96 -7.34 5.72
CA THR A 124 -8.30 -6.21 6.61
C THR A 124 -9.70 -6.45 7.19
N LEU A 125 -10.02 -5.88 8.36
CA LEU A 125 -11.30 -6.13 9.04
C LEU A 125 -12.47 -5.37 8.41
N VAL A 126 -12.24 -4.13 7.95
CA VAL A 126 -13.27 -3.28 7.32
C VAL A 126 -12.64 -2.52 6.16
N TRP A 127 -13.21 -2.66 4.98
CA TRP A 127 -12.86 -1.89 3.79
C TRP A 127 -14.12 -1.61 2.98
N HIS A 128 -14.10 -0.68 2.04
CA HIS A 128 -15.24 -0.43 1.15
C HIS A 128 -15.20 -1.30 -0.12
N SER A 129 -13.99 -1.70 -0.55
CA SER A 129 -13.81 -2.64 -1.65
C SER A 129 -13.91 -4.08 -1.15
N GLN A 130 -14.33 -4.99 -2.04
CA GLN A 130 -14.41 -6.42 -1.76
C GLN A 130 -15.16 -6.74 -0.44
N VAL A 131 -16.33 -6.11 -0.27
CA VAL A 131 -17.26 -6.37 0.84
C VAL A 131 -18.44 -7.21 0.35
N PRO A 132 -18.88 -8.22 1.11
CA PRO A 132 -20.14 -8.90 0.83
C PRO A 132 -21.32 -7.92 0.89
N GLN A 133 -22.14 -7.91 -0.16
CA GLN A 133 -23.29 -7.00 -0.23
C GLN A 133 -24.28 -7.17 0.93
N TRP A 134 -24.36 -8.36 1.55
CA TRP A 134 -25.29 -8.67 2.64
C TRP A 134 -25.14 -7.75 3.85
N PHE A 135 -23.95 -7.16 4.08
CA PHE A 135 -23.76 -6.18 5.15
C PHE A 135 -24.73 -5.01 5.03
N PHE A 136 -24.95 -4.55 3.80
CA PHE A 136 -25.66 -3.30 3.47
C PHE A 136 -27.13 -3.51 3.07
N LEU A 137 -27.67 -4.71 3.28
CA LEU A 137 -29.08 -5.00 3.04
C LEU A 137 -29.85 -4.97 4.35
N ASP A 138 -31.01 -4.32 4.38
CA ASP A 138 -31.93 -4.35 5.51
C ASP A 138 -32.56 -5.74 5.72
N LYS A 139 -33.50 -5.85 6.65
CA LYS A 139 -34.14 -7.14 6.98
C LYS A 139 -35.04 -7.65 5.85
N GLU A 140 -35.45 -6.78 4.96
CA GLU A 140 -36.28 -7.06 3.79
C GLU A 140 -35.43 -7.32 2.53
N GLY A 141 -34.09 -7.27 2.66
CA GLY A 141 -33.16 -7.49 1.56
C GLY A 141 -32.98 -6.29 0.64
N GLN A 142 -33.41 -5.09 1.04
CA GLN A 142 -33.24 -3.86 0.27
C GLN A 142 -31.95 -3.12 0.67
N PRO A 143 -31.31 -2.38 -0.25
CA PRO A 143 -30.13 -1.58 0.08
C PRO A 143 -30.44 -0.52 1.14
N MET A 144 -29.78 -0.60 2.31
CA MET A 144 -29.98 0.31 3.43
C MET A 144 -29.73 1.79 3.08
N VAL A 145 -28.84 2.06 2.11
CA VAL A 145 -28.51 3.40 1.62
C VAL A 145 -29.72 4.14 1.02
N ASN A 146 -30.71 3.39 0.50
CA ASN A 146 -31.90 3.95 -0.12
C ASN A 146 -33.01 4.28 0.89
N GLU A 147 -32.86 3.92 2.16
CA GLU A 147 -33.87 4.18 3.19
C GLU A 147 -33.96 5.69 3.49
N THR A 148 -35.18 6.22 3.50
CA THR A 148 -35.47 7.65 3.69
C THR A 148 -36.18 7.95 5.00
N ASP A 149 -36.84 6.96 5.62
CA ASP A 149 -37.45 7.09 6.94
C ASP A 149 -36.34 7.18 8.02
N PRO A 150 -36.26 8.29 8.77
CA PRO A 150 -35.21 8.49 9.77
C PRO A 150 -35.16 7.40 10.85
N VAL A 151 -36.31 6.84 11.24
CA VAL A 151 -36.38 5.78 12.26
C VAL A 151 -35.79 4.49 11.71
N LYS A 152 -36.11 4.15 10.45
CA LYS A 152 -35.54 2.95 9.80
C LYS A 152 -34.07 3.12 9.47
N ARG A 153 -33.61 4.33 9.12
CA ARG A 153 -32.18 4.61 8.97
C ARG A 153 -31.40 4.33 10.25
N GLU A 154 -31.92 4.74 11.41
CA GLU A 154 -31.28 4.43 12.70
C GLU A 154 -31.30 2.93 13.00
N GLN A 155 -32.39 2.22 12.67
CA GLN A 155 -32.43 0.76 12.79
C GLN A 155 -31.39 0.07 11.88
N ASN A 156 -31.23 0.54 10.65
CA ASN A 156 -30.23 0.06 9.71
C ASN A 156 -28.81 0.33 10.18
N LYS A 157 -28.56 1.51 10.76
CA LYS A 157 -27.30 1.84 11.43
C LYS A 157 -26.98 0.83 12.54
N GLN A 158 -27.90 0.60 13.47
CA GLN A 158 -27.67 -0.35 14.58
C GLN A 158 -27.47 -1.79 14.08
N LEU A 159 -28.21 -2.21 13.06
CA LEU A 159 -28.03 -3.51 12.43
C LEU A 159 -26.62 -3.65 11.80
N LEU A 160 -26.19 -2.64 11.03
CA LEU A 160 -24.87 -2.63 10.41
C LEU A 160 -23.75 -2.65 11.45
N LEU A 161 -23.83 -1.82 12.49
CA LEU A 161 -22.85 -1.80 13.58
C LEU A 161 -22.78 -3.16 14.30
N LYS A 162 -23.92 -3.84 14.47
CA LYS A 162 -23.95 -5.18 15.06
C LYS A 162 -23.30 -6.24 14.17
N ARG A 163 -23.47 -6.13 12.85
CA ARG A 163 -22.81 -7.00 11.87
C ARG A 163 -21.30 -6.81 11.87
N ILE A 164 -20.84 -5.56 11.91
CA ILE A 164 -19.41 -5.22 12.08
C ILE A 164 -18.86 -5.83 13.37
N GLU A 165 -19.55 -5.64 14.50
CA GLU A 165 -19.11 -6.19 15.79
C GLU A 165 -18.96 -7.72 15.69
N THR A 166 -19.94 -8.40 15.10
CA THR A 166 -19.95 -9.88 14.98
C THR A 166 -18.85 -10.38 14.05
N HIS A 167 -18.63 -9.72 12.91
CA HIS A 167 -17.56 -10.03 11.98
C HIS A 167 -16.19 -9.94 12.66
N ILE A 168 -15.89 -8.77 13.24
CA ILE A 168 -14.61 -8.50 13.90
C ILE A 168 -14.41 -9.41 15.12
N LYS A 169 -15.43 -9.57 15.96
CA LYS A 169 -15.38 -10.47 17.13
C LYS A 169 -14.95 -11.88 16.71
N THR A 170 -15.60 -12.45 15.71
CA THR A 170 -15.37 -13.84 15.30
C THR A 170 -13.95 -14.04 14.77
N ILE A 171 -13.45 -13.09 13.99
CA ILE A 171 -12.09 -13.13 13.43
C ILE A 171 -11.04 -12.93 14.53
N VAL A 172 -11.21 -11.90 15.36
CA VAL A 172 -10.23 -11.56 16.40
C VAL A 172 -10.17 -12.64 17.47
N GLU A 173 -11.29 -13.20 17.92
CA GLU A 173 -11.29 -14.33 18.87
C GLU A 173 -10.53 -15.54 18.34
N ARG A 174 -10.54 -15.76 17.02
CA ARG A 174 -9.80 -16.84 16.38
C ARG A 174 -8.29 -16.59 16.37
N TYR A 175 -7.86 -15.38 16.02
CA TYR A 175 -6.45 -15.10 15.69
C TYR A 175 -5.69 -14.21 16.68
N LYS A 176 -6.32 -13.68 17.73
CA LYS A 176 -5.70 -12.72 18.69
C LYS A 176 -4.39 -13.18 19.34
N ASP A 177 -4.16 -14.49 19.43
CA ASP A 177 -2.93 -15.05 20.04
C ASP A 177 -1.84 -15.34 19.00
N ASP A 178 -2.16 -15.22 17.71
CA ASP A 178 -1.28 -15.54 16.58
C ASP A 178 -0.92 -14.31 15.74
N ILE A 179 -1.84 -13.35 15.60
CA ILE A 179 -1.68 -12.15 14.77
C ILE A 179 -1.48 -10.92 15.64
N LYS A 180 -0.36 -10.23 15.42
CA LYS A 180 0.06 -9.07 16.20
C LYS A 180 -0.49 -7.75 15.65
N TYR A 181 -0.50 -7.57 14.33
CA TYR A 181 -0.84 -6.31 13.68
C TYR A 181 -2.16 -6.43 12.90
N TRP A 182 -3.03 -5.43 12.98
CA TRP A 182 -4.37 -5.49 12.42
C TRP A 182 -4.74 -4.20 11.70
N ASP A 183 -4.98 -4.30 10.39
CA ASP A 183 -5.63 -3.24 9.63
C ASP A 183 -7.12 -3.28 9.99
N VAL A 184 -7.53 -2.45 10.95
CA VAL A 184 -8.90 -2.47 11.49
C VAL A 184 -9.87 -1.84 10.50
N VAL A 185 -9.46 -0.72 9.91
CA VAL A 185 -10.18 -0.07 8.82
C VAL A 185 -9.18 0.29 7.72
N ASN A 186 -9.61 0.13 6.47
CA ASN A 186 -8.82 0.43 5.29
C ASN A 186 -9.51 1.53 4.47
N GLU A 187 -8.75 2.53 4.04
CA GLU A 187 -9.16 3.56 3.07
C GLU A 187 -10.43 4.33 3.46
N VAL A 188 -10.49 4.78 4.71
CA VAL A 188 -11.68 5.47 5.24
C VAL A 188 -11.73 6.96 4.92
N VAL A 189 -10.62 7.53 4.44
CA VAL A 189 -10.53 8.93 3.98
C VAL A 189 -10.50 8.96 2.45
N GLY A 190 -11.28 9.87 1.87
CA GLY A 190 -11.29 10.14 0.44
C GLY A 190 -10.07 10.97 0.00
N ASP A 191 -9.73 10.89 -1.28
CA ASP A 191 -8.65 11.72 -1.85
C ASP A 191 -9.01 13.22 -1.89
N ASP A 192 -10.29 13.55 -1.70
CA ASP A 192 -10.83 14.91 -1.54
C ASP A 192 -10.70 15.46 -0.10
N GLY A 193 -10.25 14.65 0.85
CA GLY A 193 -10.06 15.06 2.25
C GLY A 193 -11.31 14.91 3.12
N GLU A 194 -12.40 14.35 2.59
CA GLU A 194 -13.59 14.01 3.37
C GLU A 194 -13.53 12.55 3.83
N LEU A 195 -14.39 12.15 4.77
CA LEU A 195 -14.61 10.73 5.02
C LEU A 195 -15.19 10.10 3.74
N ARG A 196 -14.62 8.96 3.34
CA ARG A 196 -15.00 8.30 2.08
C ARG A 196 -16.50 7.97 2.10
N ASP A 197 -17.20 8.45 1.08
CA ASP A 197 -18.64 8.25 0.89
C ASP A 197 -18.98 6.80 0.46
N SER A 198 -18.69 5.86 1.34
CA SER A 198 -18.97 4.43 1.19
C SER A 198 -20.31 4.07 1.85
N PRO A 199 -20.91 2.91 1.52
CA PRO A 199 -22.10 2.43 2.23
C PRO A 199 -21.91 2.37 3.76
N TRP A 200 -20.70 2.07 4.24
CA TRP A 200 -20.38 2.12 5.67
C TRP A 200 -20.68 3.50 6.27
N TYR A 201 -20.17 4.56 5.63
CA TYR A 201 -20.33 5.94 6.10
C TYR A 201 -21.75 6.47 5.87
N GLN A 202 -22.36 6.19 4.71
CA GLN A 202 -23.73 6.62 4.40
C GLN A 202 -24.76 6.07 5.38
N ILE A 203 -24.56 4.83 5.86
CA ILE A 203 -25.49 4.15 6.77
C ILE A 203 -25.17 4.48 8.23
N ALA A 204 -23.90 4.38 8.63
CA ALA A 204 -23.51 4.43 10.05
C ALA A 204 -22.76 5.70 10.48
N GLY A 205 -22.41 6.59 9.56
CA GLY A 205 -21.56 7.75 9.84
C GLY A 205 -20.19 7.33 10.38
N ILE A 206 -19.51 8.19 11.14
CA ILE A 206 -18.18 7.89 11.69
C ILE A 206 -18.17 6.71 12.70
N ASP A 207 -19.33 6.33 13.24
CA ASP A 207 -19.42 5.34 14.33
C ASP A 207 -18.95 3.94 13.91
N TYR A 208 -19.00 3.59 12.62
CA TYR A 208 -18.48 2.28 12.17
C TYR A 208 -16.98 2.13 12.45
N ILE A 209 -16.21 3.22 12.31
CA ILE A 209 -14.77 3.23 12.60
C ILE A 209 -14.56 3.02 14.11
N LYS A 210 -15.30 3.76 14.94
CA LYS A 210 -15.23 3.67 16.40
C LYS A 210 -15.55 2.26 16.89
N VAL A 211 -16.67 1.70 16.41
CA VAL A 211 -17.10 0.34 16.75
C VAL A 211 -16.09 -0.70 16.30
N ALA A 212 -15.47 -0.54 15.13
CA ALA A 212 -14.46 -1.48 14.64
C ALA A 212 -13.25 -1.57 15.59
N PHE A 213 -12.65 -0.42 15.96
CA PHE A 213 -11.51 -0.37 16.87
C PHE A 213 -11.86 -0.84 18.29
N GLN A 214 -12.98 -0.38 18.83
CA GLN A 214 -13.44 -0.80 20.16
C GLN A 214 -13.69 -2.31 20.22
N THR A 215 -14.29 -2.88 19.17
CA THR A 215 -14.54 -4.32 19.06
C THR A 215 -13.24 -5.09 18.97
N ALA A 216 -12.32 -4.70 18.08
CA ALA A 216 -11.03 -5.36 17.94
C ALA A 216 -10.26 -5.36 19.27
N ARG A 217 -10.19 -4.21 19.96
CA ARG A 217 -9.56 -4.13 21.28
C ARG A 217 -10.27 -4.99 22.33
N LYS A 218 -11.61 -4.96 22.39
CA LYS A 218 -12.41 -5.70 23.38
C LYS A 218 -12.14 -7.20 23.32
N TYR A 219 -12.09 -7.78 22.12
CA TYR A 219 -11.93 -9.22 21.95
C TYR A 219 -10.47 -9.65 21.76
N GLY A 220 -9.58 -8.75 21.30
CA GLY A 220 -8.16 -9.04 21.10
C GLY A 220 -7.25 -8.70 22.29
N GLY A 221 -7.72 -7.85 23.21
CA GLY A 221 -6.94 -7.38 24.35
C GLY A 221 -5.81 -6.42 23.98
N ASN A 222 -4.91 -6.15 24.92
CA ASN A 222 -3.86 -5.12 24.78
C ASN A 222 -2.60 -5.60 24.03
N LYS A 223 -2.54 -6.89 23.66
CA LYS A 223 -1.36 -7.47 23.00
C LYS A 223 -1.36 -7.24 21.49
N ILE A 224 -2.53 -7.15 20.87
CA ILE A 224 -2.66 -6.83 19.44
C ILE A 224 -2.52 -5.32 19.21
N LYS A 225 -2.06 -4.95 18.01
CA LYS A 225 -1.82 -3.58 17.56
C LYS A 225 -2.77 -3.22 16.43
N LEU A 226 -3.47 -2.10 16.58
CA LEU A 226 -4.60 -1.70 15.75
C LEU A 226 -4.26 -0.49 14.88
N TYR A 227 -4.41 -0.62 13.56
CA TYR A 227 -4.00 0.37 12.57
C TYR A 227 -5.19 0.87 11.74
N ILE A 228 -5.12 2.15 11.36
CA ILE A 228 -5.82 2.66 10.16
C ILE A 228 -4.84 2.54 9.00
N ASN A 229 -5.22 1.85 7.92
CA ASN A 229 -4.38 1.67 6.72
C ASN A 229 -4.95 2.50 5.56
N ASP A 230 -4.12 3.23 4.83
CA ASP A 230 -4.56 4.05 3.69
C ASP A 230 -3.42 4.31 2.67
N TYR A 231 -3.79 4.61 1.42
CA TYR A 231 -2.86 5.08 0.38
C TYR A 231 -2.80 6.61 0.33
N ASN A 232 -1.77 7.16 -0.32
CA ASN A 232 -1.60 8.61 -0.48
C ASN A 232 -1.65 9.39 0.86
N THR A 233 -1.19 8.76 1.95
CA THR A 233 -1.16 9.38 3.30
C THR A 233 -0.33 10.65 3.37
N GLU A 234 0.54 10.83 2.39
CA GLU A 234 1.50 11.91 2.21
C GLU A 234 0.95 13.06 1.36
N VAL A 235 -0.26 12.91 0.82
CA VAL A 235 -0.87 13.84 -0.15
C VAL A 235 -1.94 14.68 0.54
N GLU A 236 -1.92 16.00 0.34
CA GLU A 236 -3.02 16.87 0.77
C GLU A 236 -4.18 16.85 -0.25
N PRO A 237 -5.44 17.03 0.20
CA PRO A 237 -5.88 17.27 1.58
C PRO A 237 -6.02 16.01 2.46
N LYS A 238 -5.84 14.82 1.87
CA LYS A 238 -6.04 13.53 2.54
C LYS A 238 -5.19 13.35 3.80
N ARG A 239 -3.92 13.75 3.76
CA ARG A 239 -2.99 13.70 4.89
C ARG A 239 -3.54 14.44 6.12
N SER A 240 -3.90 15.70 5.95
CA SER A 240 -4.45 16.52 7.04
C SER A 240 -5.78 15.96 7.55
N ALA A 241 -6.63 15.46 6.66
CA ALA A 241 -7.90 14.83 7.03
C ALA A 241 -7.69 13.57 7.87
N LEU A 242 -6.79 12.68 7.45
CA LEU A 242 -6.43 11.46 8.20
C LEU A 242 -5.83 11.80 9.56
N TYR A 243 -4.93 12.80 9.63
CA TYR A 243 -4.39 13.30 10.89
C TYR A 243 -5.48 13.78 11.85
N ASN A 244 -6.38 14.64 11.37
CA ASN A 244 -7.48 15.18 12.18
C ASN A 244 -8.44 14.09 12.65
N LEU A 245 -8.77 13.13 11.78
CA LEU A 245 -9.59 11.97 12.12
C LEU A 245 -8.96 11.17 13.26
N VAL A 246 -7.70 10.79 13.12
CA VAL A 246 -7.01 9.95 14.11
C VAL A 246 -6.85 10.70 15.43
N LYS A 247 -6.48 11.99 15.37
CA LYS A 247 -6.38 12.85 16.56
C LYS A 247 -7.72 12.90 17.30
N GLN A 248 -8.82 13.17 16.59
CA GLN A 248 -10.17 13.18 17.18
C GLN A 248 -10.49 11.83 17.83
N LEU A 249 -10.29 10.72 17.12
CA LEU A 249 -10.59 9.38 17.64
C LEU A 249 -9.77 9.05 18.90
N LYS A 250 -8.49 9.45 18.95
CA LYS A 250 -7.65 9.28 20.16
C LYS A 250 -8.13 10.15 21.32
N GLU A 251 -8.52 11.41 21.08
CA GLU A 251 -9.10 12.30 22.10
C GLU A 251 -10.40 11.72 22.68
N GLU A 252 -11.18 11.00 21.86
CA GLU A 252 -12.37 10.26 22.29
C GLU A 252 -12.07 8.90 22.96
N GLY A 253 -10.79 8.52 23.10
CA GLY A 253 -10.36 7.27 23.72
C GLY A 253 -10.49 6.02 22.84
N ILE A 254 -10.61 6.18 21.52
CA ILE A 254 -10.62 5.05 20.58
C ILE A 254 -9.22 4.44 20.49
N PRO A 255 -9.08 3.10 20.61
CA PRO A 255 -7.77 2.45 20.78
C PRO A 255 -7.04 2.28 19.44
N ILE A 256 -6.40 3.33 18.95
CA ILE A 256 -5.58 3.32 17.73
C ILE A 256 -4.09 3.31 18.13
N ASP A 257 -3.37 2.29 17.68
CA ASP A 257 -1.94 2.11 17.98
C ASP A 257 -1.02 2.64 16.88
N GLY A 258 -1.48 2.68 15.62
CA GLY A 258 -0.62 3.11 14.52
C GLY A 258 -1.35 3.45 13.22
N ILE A 259 -0.55 3.88 12.23
CA ILE A 259 -0.96 4.13 10.85
C ILE A 259 -0.22 3.19 9.91
N GLY A 260 -0.98 2.57 9.00
CA GLY A 260 -0.46 1.84 7.86
C GLY A 260 -0.40 2.76 6.64
N HIS A 261 0.79 2.94 6.09
CA HIS A 261 1.03 3.66 4.84
C HIS A 261 1.17 2.62 3.74
N GLN A 262 0.15 2.51 2.87
CA GLN A 262 0.19 1.50 1.80
C GLN A 262 1.44 1.68 0.95
N SER A 263 1.78 2.93 0.60
CA SER A 263 2.98 3.24 -0.19
C SER A 263 3.04 2.53 -1.55
N HIS A 264 1.90 2.51 -2.24
CA HIS A 264 1.82 2.30 -3.68
C HIS A 264 2.35 3.56 -4.40
N ILE A 265 3.64 3.57 -4.72
CA ILE A 265 4.36 4.78 -5.13
C ILE A 265 5.02 4.61 -6.51
N GLN A 266 5.62 5.68 -6.99
CA GLN A 266 6.30 5.77 -8.28
C GLN A 266 7.78 6.06 -8.05
N ILE A 267 8.58 5.97 -9.11
CA ILE A 267 10.00 6.35 -9.09
C ILE A 267 10.19 7.80 -8.61
N ASP A 268 9.39 8.72 -9.15
CA ASP A 268 9.57 10.17 -8.95
C ASP A 268 8.59 10.79 -7.94
N TRP A 269 7.63 10.01 -7.42
CA TRP A 269 6.56 10.54 -6.57
C TRP A 269 6.07 9.49 -5.58
N PRO A 270 5.73 9.87 -4.33
CA PRO A 270 5.90 11.18 -3.69
C PRO A 270 7.37 11.49 -3.34
N SER A 271 7.72 12.73 -3.00
CA SER A 271 9.09 13.04 -2.55
C SER A 271 9.40 12.41 -1.18
N GLU A 272 10.67 12.10 -0.91
CA GLU A 272 11.10 11.60 0.40
C GLU A 272 10.82 12.60 1.52
N GLU A 273 10.86 13.91 1.24
CA GLU A 273 10.51 14.97 2.19
C GLU A 273 9.04 14.88 2.64
N GLU A 274 8.11 14.64 1.71
CA GLU A 274 6.69 14.50 2.06
C GLU A 274 6.42 13.18 2.80
N ILE A 275 7.13 12.10 2.47
CA ILE A 275 7.08 10.84 3.23
C ILE A 275 7.58 11.09 4.66
N GLU A 276 8.74 11.72 4.82
CA GLU A 276 9.36 12.02 6.12
C GLU A 276 8.41 12.85 7.01
N LYS A 277 7.91 13.95 6.45
CA LYS A 277 6.96 14.84 7.13
C LYS A 277 5.72 14.09 7.62
N THR A 278 5.21 13.17 6.81
CA THR A 278 4.00 12.40 7.11
C THR A 278 4.23 11.43 8.27
N ILE A 279 5.32 10.66 8.23
CA ILE A 279 5.67 9.72 9.30
C ILE A 279 5.91 10.45 10.62
N ILE A 280 6.66 11.55 10.61
CA ILE A 280 6.93 12.35 11.82
C ILE A 280 5.62 12.88 12.42
N MET A 281 4.72 13.41 11.58
CA MET A 281 3.45 13.98 12.03
C MET A 281 2.58 12.94 12.75
N PHE A 282 2.48 11.71 12.26
CA PHE A 282 1.73 10.66 12.94
C PHE A 282 2.47 10.12 14.17
N ALA A 283 3.80 10.00 14.12
CA ALA A 283 4.61 9.63 15.28
C ALA A 283 4.46 10.62 16.45
N ASP A 284 4.34 11.93 16.17
CA ASP A 284 4.12 12.97 17.18
C ASP A 284 2.76 12.83 17.91
N LEU A 285 1.80 12.08 17.35
CA LEU A 285 0.57 11.65 18.05
C LEU A 285 0.76 10.41 18.94
N GLY A 286 1.99 9.93 19.08
CA GLY A 286 2.34 8.70 19.80
C GLY A 286 1.82 7.45 19.10
N LEU A 287 1.83 7.44 17.76
CA LEU A 287 1.44 6.31 16.93
C LEU A 287 2.67 5.61 16.35
N ASP A 288 2.59 4.29 16.23
CA ASP A 288 3.49 3.53 15.37
C ASP A 288 3.17 3.80 13.89
N ASN A 289 4.16 3.64 13.01
CA ASN A 289 3.98 3.68 11.57
C ASN A 289 4.42 2.34 10.97
N GLN A 290 3.67 1.85 9.99
CA GLN A 290 4.08 0.70 9.18
C GLN A 290 3.97 1.08 7.71
N ILE A 291 4.97 0.71 6.92
CA ILE A 291 4.86 0.71 5.46
C ILE A 291 4.27 -0.64 5.09
N THR A 292 3.05 -0.68 4.56
CA THR A 292 2.21 -1.88 4.59
C THR A 292 2.09 -2.60 3.25
N GLU A 293 2.20 -1.88 2.13
CA GLU A 293 1.91 -2.39 0.78
C GLU A 293 2.93 -1.85 -0.26
N LEU A 294 4.20 -1.77 0.12
CA LEU A 294 5.23 -1.12 -0.68
C LEU A 294 5.39 -1.78 -2.05
N ASP A 295 5.17 -1.00 -3.08
CA ASP A 295 5.56 -1.27 -4.46
C ASP A 295 6.00 0.05 -5.14
N VAL A 296 7.07 0.00 -5.95
CA VAL A 296 7.58 1.16 -6.68
C VAL A 296 7.32 0.93 -8.17
N SER A 297 6.16 1.39 -8.65
CA SER A 297 5.77 1.24 -10.06
C SER A 297 6.79 1.87 -11.01
N MET A 298 6.99 1.22 -12.16
CA MET A 298 7.78 1.77 -13.27
C MET A 298 7.09 2.94 -13.97
N TYR A 299 5.82 3.21 -13.67
CA TYR A 299 4.96 4.09 -14.46
C TYR A 299 4.39 5.25 -13.63
N GLY A 300 3.89 6.28 -14.35
CA GLY A 300 3.08 7.34 -13.75
C GLY A 300 1.62 6.92 -13.54
N TRP A 301 0.74 7.90 -13.28
CA TRP A 301 -0.70 7.67 -13.13
C TRP A 301 -1.54 8.59 -14.04
N PRO A 302 -2.50 8.07 -14.84
CA PRO A 302 -2.68 6.64 -15.15
C PRO A 302 -1.45 6.05 -15.87
N PRO A 303 -1.15 4.77 -15.67
CA PRO A 303 0.06 4.15 -16.20
C PRO A 303 -0.02 3.96 -17.71
N ARG A 304 1.13 4.03 -18.38
CA ARG A 304 1.31 3.59 -19.77
C ARG A 304 2.42 2.56 -19.78
N ALA A 305 2.02 1.29 -19.75
CA ALA A 305 2.91 0.17 -19.52
C ALA A 305 3.58 -0.34 -20.78
N TYR A 306 4.73 -0.99 -20.59
CA TYR A 306 5.29 -1.90 -21.59
C TYR A 306 4.49 -3.19 -21.62
N LEU A 307 4.50 -3.86 -22.78
CA LEU A 307 3.75 -5.10 -23.01
C LEU A 307 4.30 -6.29 -22.21
N SER A 308 5.60 -6.32 -21.93
CA SER A 308 6.27 -7.43 -21.25
C SER A 308 7.42 -6.92 -20.40
N TYR A 309 7.91 -7.78 -19.49
CA TYR A 309 9.06 -7.48 -18.64
C TYR A 309 10.31 -7.16 -19.46
N ASP A 310 10.57 -7.96 -20.50
CA ASP A 310 11.72 -7.80 -21.40
C ASP A 310 11.71 -6.48 -22.20
N ALA A 311 10.54 -5.86 -22.34
CA ALA A 311 10.40 -4.58 -23.03
C ALA A 311 10.71 -3.37 -22.13
N ILE A 312 10.85 -3.57 -20.81
CA ILE A 312 11.20 -2.51 -19.86
C ILE A 312 12.69 -2.16 -20.04
N PRO A 313 13.04 -0.90 -20.35
CA PRO A 313 14.43 -0.51 -20.54
C PRO A 313 15.27 -0.67 -19.27
N GLU A 314 16.54 -1.06 -19.42
CA GLU A 314 17.49 -1.22 -18.30
C GLU A 314 17.55 0.03 -17.39
N GLN A 315 17.49 1.23 -17.98
CA GLN A 315 17.52 2.50 -17.24
C GLN A 315 16.40 2.59 -16.19
N LYS A 316 15.19 2.07 -16.48
CA LYS A 316 14.07 2.08 -15.51
C LYS A 316 14.43 1.34 -14.22
N PHE A 317 15.19 0.25 -14.33
CA PHE A 317 15.64 -0.51 -13.16
C PHE A 317 16.73 0.21 -12.36
N LEU A 318 17.55 1.05 -13.00
CA LEU A 318 18.53 1.90 -12.32
C LEU A 318 17.84 3.07 -11.61
N ASP A 319 16.88 3.72 -12.26
CA ASP A 319 16.07 4.79 -11.68
C ASP A 319 15.29 4.27 -10.46
N GLN A 320 14.69 3.07 -10.59
CA GLN A 320 14.02 2.39 -9.49
C GLN A 320 14.98 2.03 -8.35
N ALA A 321 16.22 1.61 -8.66
CA ALA A 321 17.22 1.31 -7.63
C ALA A 321 17.63 2.55 -6.84
N ASP A 322 17.81 3.68 -7.51
CA ASP A 322 18.10 4.97 -6.89
C ASP A 322 16.94 5.44 -6.01
N ARG A 323 15.68 5.24 -6.45
CA ARG A 323 14.50 5.46 -5.61
C ARG A 323 14.51 4.59 -4.36
N TYR A 324 14.75 3.29 -4.49
CA TYR A 324 14.81 2.37 -3.35
C TYR A 324 15.94 2.72 -2.37
N ASP A 325 17.11 3.12 -2.85
CA ASP A 325 18.23 3.61 -2.02
C ASP A 325 17.78 4.75 -1.10
N ARG A 326 17.16 5.78 -1.69
CA ARG A 326 16.68 6.95 -0.92
C ARG A 326 15.56 6.60 0.05
N LEU A 327 14.62 5.76 -0.36
CA LEU A 327 13.51 5.32 0.49
C LEU A 327 14.01 4.55 1.72
N PHE A 328 14.85 3.54 1.53
CA PHE A 328 15.31 2.75 2.66
C PHE A 328 16.28 3.49 3.57
N LYS A 329 17.08 4.44 3.04
CA LYS A 329 17.84 5.38 3.88
C LYS A 329 16.92 6.23 4.75
N LEU A 330 15.82 6.73 4.19
CA LEU A 330 14.81 7.46 4.96
C LEU A 330 14.15 6.57 6.02
N TYR A 331 13.78 5.34 5.67
CA TYR A 331 13.16 4.41 6.62
C TYR A 331 14.13 4.05 7.75
N GLU A 332 15.41 3.81 7.48
CA GLU A 332 16.43 3.60 8.52
C GLU A 332 16.58 4.83 9.42
N LYS A 333 16.62 6.04 8.84
CA LYS A 333 16.64 7.31 9.58
C LYS A 333 15.44 7.43 10.54
N LEU A 334 14.30 6.88 10.15
CA LEU A 334 13.03 6.93 10.89
C LEU A 334 12.69 5.60 11.60
N SER A 335 13.67 4.70 11.77
CA SER A 335 13.42 3.35 12.30
C SER A 335 12.90 3.32 13.74
N ASP A 336 13.09 4.39 14.52
CA ASP A 336 12.48 4.54 15.84
C ASP A 336 10.96 4.80 15.79
N LYS A 337 10.41 5.09 14.61
CA LYS A 337 9.00 5.42 14.35
C LYS A 337 8.30 4.44 13.40
N ILE A 338 9.06 3.53 12.78
CA ILE A 338 8.56 2.51 11.85
C ILE A 338 8.85 1.12 12.40
N SER A 339 7.82 0.30 12.62
CA SER A 339 8.02 -1.08 13.11
C SER A 339 8.10 -2.15 12.02
N ASN A 340 7.59 -1.87 10.82
CA ASN A 340 7.50 -2.82 9.71
C ASN A 340 7.54 -2.11 8.36
N VAL A 341 8.23 -2.74 7.40
CA VAL A 341 8.16 -2.44 5.96
C VAL A 341 7.76 -3.72 5.23
N THR A 342 6.58 -3.74 4.64
CA THR A 342 6.01 -4.87 3.91
C THR A 342 5.86 -4.52 2.43
N PHE A 343 6.40 -5.38 1.56
CA PHE A 343 6.18 -5.31 0.12
C PHE A 343 4.85 -5.94 -0.25
N TRP A 344 4.13 -5.39 -1.22
CA TRP A 344 2.86 -5.95 -1.70
C TRP A 344 3.03 -7.10 -2.72
N GLY A 345 3.96 -8.00 -2.41
CA GLY A 345 4.31 -9.16 -3.20
C GLY A 345 5.68 -9.72 -2.82
N ILE A 346 6.08 -10.79 -3.49
CA ILE A 346 7.37 -11.48 -3.25
C ILE A 346 8.40 -11.07 -4.30
N ALA A 347 8.05 -11.18 -5.57
CA ALA A 347 8.92 -10.95 -6.72
C ALA A 347 8.10 -10.52 -7.94
N ASP A 348 8.75 -9.98 -8.97
CA ASP A 348 8.07 -9.33 -10.09
C ASP A 348 7.21 -10.27 -10.97
N ASN A 349 7.26 -11.60 -10.75
CA ASN A 349 6.37 -12.55 -11.44
C ASN A 349 4.92 -12.47 -10.97
N HIS A 350 4.64 -11.90 -9.80
CA HIS A 350 3.29 -11.69 -9.28
C HIS A 350 3.17 -10.33 -8.60
N THR A 351 2.39 -9.43 -9.20
CA THR A 351 2.02 -8.14 -8.61
C THR A 351 0.63 -7.73 -9.07
N TRP A 352 -0.16 -7.15 -8.17
CA TRP A 352 -1.45 -6.58 -8.51
C TRP A 352 -1.35 -5.38 -9.47
N LEU A 353 -0.18 -4.73 -9.57
CA LEU A 353 0.03 -3.58 -10.45
C LEU A 353 -0.14 -3.95 -11.94
N ASP A 354 0.05 -5.22 -12.31
CA ASP A 354 -0.23 -5.70 -13.66
C ASP A 354 -1.71 -5.50 -14.05
N SER A 355 -2.64 -5.55 -13.09
CA SER A 355 -4.07 -5.26 -13.32
C SER A 355 -4.34 -3.80 -13.69
N ARG A 356 -3.38 -2.92 -13.41
CA ARG A 356 -3.41 -1.49 -13.73
C ARG A 356 -2.53 -1.18 -14.94
N ALA A 357 -1.68 -2.10 -15.39
CA ALA A 357 -0.68 -1.88 -16.44
C ALA A 357 -1.33 -1.78 -17.84
N ASP A 358 -1.98 -0.65 -18.12
CA ASP A 358 -2.62 -0.35 -19.39
C ASP A 358 -1.58 -0.14 -20.50
N VAL A 359 -1.73 -0.83 -21.63
CA VAL A 359 -0.85 -0.71 -22.81
C VAL A 359 -1.51 0.16 -23.86
N TYR A 360 -0.85 1.25 -24.24
CA TYR A 360 -1.35 2.21 -25.23
C TYR A 360 -0.68 1.99 -26.58
N TYR A 361 -1.43 2.13 -27.67
CA TYR A 361 -0.94 1.91 -29.03
C TYR A 361 -1.24 3.10 -29.95
N ASP A 362 -0.30 3.44 -30.83
CA ASP A 362 -0.53 4.43 -31.91
C ASP A 362 -1.33 3.84 -33.10
N THR A 363 -1.39 4.56 -34.23
CA THR A 363 -2.09 4.11 -35.45
C THR A 363 -1.43 2.90 -36.11
N ASP A 364 -0.13 2.73 -35.93
CA ASP A 364 0.68 1.71 -36.60
C ASP A 364 0.82 0.46 -35.72
N GLY A 365 0.28 0.49 -34.50
CA GLY A 365 0.32 -0.60 -33.53
C GLY A 365 1.58 -0.60 -32.66
N ASN A 366 2.34 0.50 -32.60
CA ASN A 366 3.49 0.62 -31.71
C ASN A 366 3.04 0.97 -30.29
N VAL A 367 3.74 0.42 -29.30
CA VAL A 367 3.48 0.72 -27.87
C VAL A 367 3.92 2.16 -27.55
N ILE A 368 3.06 2.89 -26.84
CA ILE A 368 3.25 4.28 -26.44
C ILE A 368 3.32 4.38 -24.92
N VAL A 369 4.52 4.66 -24.40
CA VAL A 369 4.75 4.85 -22.96
C VAL A 369 4.88 6.31 -22.54
N ASP A 370 5.12 7.23 -23.48
CA ASP A 370 5.15 8.68 -23.19
C ASP A 370 3.72 9.14 -22.86
N PRO A 371 3.46 9.71 -21.67
CA PRO A 371 2.13 10.16 -21.27
C PRO A 371 1.56 11.30 -22.14
N LYS A 372 2.42 12.04 -22.87
CA LYS A 372 2.03 13.16 -23.73
C LYS A 372 1.86 12.76 -25.19
N ALA A 373 2.32 11.58 -25.58
CA ALA A 373 2.23 11.11 -26.96
C ALA A 373 0.80 10.72 -27.34
N PRO A 374 0.40 10.92 -28.62
CA PRO A 374 -0.90 10.49 -29.13
C PRO A 374 -0.99 8.96 -29.16
N TYR A 375 -2.22 8.44 -29.05
CA TYR A 375 -2.53 7.01 -29.16
C TYR A 375 -3.92 6.84 -29.80
N THR A 376 -4.22 5.64 -30.29
CA THR A 376 -5.51 5.30 -30.90
C THR A 376 -6.27 4.21 -30.15
N ARG A 377 -5.57 3.34 -29.42
CA ARG A 377 -6.15 2.21 -28.69
C ARG A 377 -5.44 2.01 -27.35
N VAL A 378 -6.17 1.46 -26.38
CA VAL A 378 -5.65 1.00 -25.09
C VAL A 378 -6.11 -0.43 -24.81
N GLU A 379 -5.21 -1.27 -24.32
CA GLU A 379 -5.50 -2.61 -23.79
C GLU A 379 -5.31 -2.54 -22.27
N LYS A 380 -6.41 -2.57 -21.53
CA LYS A 380 -6.38 -2.37 -20.07
C LYS A 380 -5.84 -3.59 -19.34
N GLY A 381 -4.93 -3.37 -18.40
CA GLY A 381 -4.34 -4.43 -17.56
C GLY A 381 -3.68 -5.57 -18.34
N ASN A 382 -3.14 -5.28 -19.54
CA ASN A 382 -2.51 -6.28 -20.42
C ASN A 382 -0.98 -6.10 -20.52
N GLY A 383 -0.43 -5.12 -19.80
CA GLY A 383 0.99 -4.83 -19.73
C GLY A 383 1.65 -5.48 -18.53
N LYS A 384 2.89 -5.07 -18.27
CA LYS A 384 3.71 -5.60 -17.19
C LYS A 384 4.32 -4.47 -16.36
N ASP A 385 4.18 -4.52 -15.04
CA ASP A 385 4.97 -3.71 -14.11
C ASP A 385 6.09 -4.55 -13.47
N ALA A 386 7.03 -3.89 -12.79
CA ALA A 386 8.23 -4.51 -12.21
C ALA A 386 8.59 -3.88 -10.85
N PRO A 387 7.71 -3.94 -9.83
CA PRO A 387 7.81 -3.04 -8.69
C PRO A 387 8.84 -3.40 -7.62
N PHE A 388 9.34 -4.64 -7.56
CA PHE A 388 10.05 -5.15 -6.38
C PHE A 388 11.56 -5.15 -6.54
N VAL A 389 12.28 -5.71 -5.57
CA VAL A 389 13.74 -5.88 -5.62
C VAL A 389 14.19 -7.24 -6.17
N PHE A 390 13.24 -8.12 -6.49
CA PHE A 390 13.48 -9.45 -7.06
C PHE A 390 12.74 -9.58 -8.41
N ASP A 391 13.43 -10.05 -9.43
CA ASP A 391 12.89 -10.21 -10.80
C ASP A 391 11.94 -11.43 -10.91
N PRO A 392 11.25 -11.62 -12.04
CA PRO A 392 10.30 -12.72 -12.22
C PRO A 392 10.93 -14.12 -12.13
N GLU A 393 12.24 -14.23 -12.34
CA GLU A 393 13.01 -15.47 -12.28
C GLU A 393 13.62 -15.73 -10.90
N TYR A 394 13.36 -14.84 -9.92
CA TYR A 394 13.89 -14.84 -8.55
C TYR A 394 15.40 -14.57 -8.47
N ASN A 395 15.91 -13.69 -9.34
CA ASN A 395 17.22 -13.06 -9.18
C ASN A 395 17.09 -11.66 -8.59
N VAL A 396 18.17 -11.19 -8.00
CA VAL A 396 18.24 -9.85 -7.41
C VAL A 396 18.34 -8.77 -8.50
N LYS A 397 17.54 -7.72 -8.37
CA LYS A 397 17.57 -6.53 -9.23
C LYS A 397 18.61 -5.52 -8.75
N PRO A 398 18.98 -4.50 -9.56
CA PRO A 398 19.77 -3.36 -9.08
C PRO A 398 19.23 -2.75 -7.77
N ALA A 399 17.91 -2.68 -7.61
CA ALA A 399 17.25 -2.17 -6.41
C ALA A 399 17.51 -3.01 -5.15
N TYR A 400 17.71 -4.32 -5.26
CA TYR A 400 18.11 -5.15 -4.13
C TYR A 400 19.50 -4.74 -3.62
N TRP A 401 20.44 -4.51 -4.54
CA TRP A 401 21.79 -4.09 -4.18
C TRP A 401 21.83 -2.69 -3.54
N ALA A 402 20.92 -1.81 -3.96
CA ALA A 402 20.76 -0.49 -3.40
C ALA A 402 20.37 -0.51 -1.91
N ILE A 403 19.55 -1.47 -1.50
CA ILE A 403 19.05 -1.53 -0.11
C ILE A 403 19.85 -2.51 0.77
N ILE A 404 20.56 -3.47 0.19
CA ILE A 404 21.39 -4.40 0.98
C ILE A 404 22.76 -3.81 1.38
N ASP A 405 23.32 -2.90 0.56
CA ASP A 405 24.60 -2.26 0.83
C ASP A 405 24.44 -1.17 1.94
N HIS A 406 25.50 -0.88 2.72
CA HIS A 406 25.49 0.14 3.80
C HIS A 406 26.02 1.51 3.34
N LYS A 407 25.69 1.96 2.13
CA LYS A 407 26.33 3.13 1.52
C LYS A 407 25.62 4.45 1.74
#